data_AF-A0A1E1KXT1-F1
#
_entry.id   AF-A0A1E1KXT1-F1
#
_cell.length_a   1.000
_cell.length_b   1.000
_cell.length_c   1.000
_cell.angle_alpha   90.00
_cell.angle_beta   90.00
_cell.angle_gamma   90.00
#
_symmetry.space_group_name_H-M   'P 1'
#
loop_
_entity.id
_entity.type
_entity.pdbx_description
1 polymer ?
#
loop_
_entity_poly.entity_id
_entity_poly.type
_entity_poly.pdbx_seq_one_letter_code
_entity_poly.pdbx_strand_id
1 'polypeptide(L)'
;MCEVWTSPGDQLGVKIFREEAFVWVDREEQNRAWWAVFMLDCVSRVGYPRDSSILEVPCPDIRLPSDTSAWDEGLMPSKNLTILQPRSNQDLGPFATMAEATRLLSRVLEHISAKDVNEQLQ
;
A
#
# COMPACT_ATOMS: atom_id res chain seq x y z
N MET A 1 5.09 38.34 -33.74
CA MET A 1 3.89 37.51 -33.43
C MET A 1 4.16 36.16 -34.07
N CYS A 2 4.75 35.24 -33.30
CA CYS A 2 5.03 33.88 -33.77
C CYS A 2 4.01 32.96 -33.11
N GLU A 3 3.01 32.52 -33.86
CA GLU A 3 2.09 31.49 -33.39
C GLU A 3 2.80 30.13 -33.49
N VAL A 4 3.05 29.54 -32.32
CA VAL A 4 3.51 28.16 -32.18
C VAL A 4 2.34 27.26 -32.56
N TRP A 5 2.43 26.62 -33.71
CA TRP A 5 1.56 25.51 -34.07
C TRP A 5 1.90 24.31 -33.17
N THR A 6 1.17 24.11 -32.07
CA THR A 6 1.15 22.82 -31.38
C THR A 6 0.22 21.90 -32.15
N SER A 7 0.74 20.75 -32.57
CA SER A 7 -0.01 19.76 -33.35
C SER A 7 -1.19 19.22 -32.52
N PRO A 8 -2.35 18.90 -33.13
CA PRO A 8 -3.50 18.33 -32.41
C PRO A 8 -3.18 17.04 -31.65
N GLY A 9 -2.14 16.30 -32.07
CA GLY A 9 -1.67 15.08 -31.39
C GLY A 9 -1.03 15.32 -30.01
N ASP A 10 -0.42 16.48 -29.79
CA ASP A 10 0.27 16.79 -28.53
C ASP A 10 -0.71 17.07 -27.39
N GLN A 11 -1.87 17.68 -27.71
CA GLN A 11 -2.90 18.00 -26.72
C GLN A 11 -3.64 16.76 -26.22
N LEU A 12 -3.82 15.74 -27.08
CA LEU A 12 -4.44 14.48 -26.67
C LEU A 12 -3.51 13.68 -25.76
N GLY A 13 -2.21 13.64 -26.08
CA GLY A 13 -1.20 13.00 -25.23
C GLY A 13 -1.08 13.66 -23.84
N VAL A 14 -1.04 14.99 -23.80
CA VAL A 14 -0.97 15.75 -22.53
C VAL A 14 -2.25 15.59 -21.70
N LYS A 15 -3.42 15.51 -22.34
CA LYS A 15 -4.69 15.33 -21.64
C LYS A 15 -4.84 13.92 -21.04
N ILE A 16 -4.53 12.89 -21.82
CA ILE A 16 -4.55 11.48 -21.35
C ILE A 16 -3.56 11.30 -20.20
N PHE A 17 -2.33 11.81 -20.35
CA PHE A 17 -1.31 11.72 -19.31
C PHE A 17 -1.73 12.42 -18.01
N ARG A 18 -2.39 13.57 -18.10
CA ARG A 18 -2.89 14.31 -16.93
C ARG A 18 -4.02 13.54 -16.22
N GLU A 19 -4.93 12.94 -16.97
CA GLU A 19 -6.03 12.15 -16.42
C GLU A 19 -5.52 10.85 -15.76
N GLU A 20 -4.55 10.18 -16.39
CA GLU A 20 -3.84 9.04 -15.80
C GLU A 20 -3.10 9.40 -14.52
N ALA A 21 -2.45 10.58 -14.48
CA ALA A 21 -1.77 11.07 -13.28
C ALA A 21 -2.74 11.32 -12.12
N PHE A 22 -3.89 11.97 -12.38
CA PHE A 22 -4.92 12.17 -11.34
C PHE A 22 -5.46 10.82 -10.83
N VAL A 23 -5.78 9.90 -11.73
CA VAL A 23 -6.26 8.56 -11.36
C VAL A 23 -5.21 7.79 -10.55
N TRP A 24 -3.93 7.94 -10.88
CA TRP A 24 -2.85 7.30 -10.12
C TRP A 24 -2.72 7.89 -8.71
N VAL A 25 -2.76 9.22 -8.57
CA VAL A 25 -2.70 9.91 -7.27
C VAL A 25 -3.84 9.44 -6.38
N ASP A 26 -5.08 9.45 -6.87
CA ASP A 26 -6.25 9.03 -6.09
C ASP A 26 -6.16 7.57 -5.63
N ARG A 27 -5.71 6.68 -6.53
CA ARG A 27 -5.51 5.26 -6.20
C ARG A 27 -4.41 5.05 -5.17
N GLU A 28 -3.32 5.80 -5.29
CA GLU A 28 -2.22 5.67 -4.34
C GLU A 28 -2.57 6.25 -2.98
N GLU A 29 -3.30 7.37 -2.93
CA GLU A 29 -3.77 7.93 -1.66
C GLU A 29 -4.73 6.96 -0.96
N GLN A 30 -5.67 6.36 -1.70
CA GLN A 30 -6.54 5.32 -1.16
C GLN A 30 -5.74 4.12 -0.63
N ASN A 31 -4.71 3.69 -1.37
CA ASN A 31 -3.84 2.59 -0.97
C ASN A 31 -3.08 2.91 0.33
N ARG A 32 -2.47 4.11 0.43
CA ARG A 32 -1.76 4.57 1.63
C ARG A 32 -2.69 4.69 2.83
N ALA A 33 -3.89 5.24 2.64
CA ALA A 33 -4.90 5.34 3.68
C ALA A 33 -5.32 3.96 4.20
N TRP A 34 -5.58 3.01 3.29
CA TRP A 34 -5.91 1.63 3.66
C TRP A 34 -4.82 0.99 4.53
N TRP A 35 -3.55 1.11 4.11
CA TRP A 35 -2.42 0.58 4.87
C TRP A 35 -2.26 1.25 6.23
N ALA A 36 -2.49 2.57 6.33
CA ALA A 36 -2.41 3.29 7.60
C ALA A 36 -3.49 2.82 8.60
N VAL A 37 -4.73 2.62 8.14
CA VAL A 37 -5.80 2.08 9.00
C VAL A 37 -5.47 0.64 9.43
N PHE A 38 -4.94 -0.18 8.52
CA PHE A 38 -4.49 -1.54 8.85
C PHE A 38 -3.36 -1.57 9.88
N MET A 39 -2.39 -0.67 9.78
CA MET A 39 -1.33 -0.51 10.77
C MET A 39 -1.89 -0.14 12.14
N LEU A 40 -2.84 0.79 12.19
CA LEU A 40 -3.46 1.23 13.43
C LEU A 40 -4.22 0.09 14.13
N ASP A 41 -5.00 -0.68 13.36
CA ASP A 41 -5.68 -1.89 13.87
C ASP A 41 -4.66 -2.87 14.47
N CYS A 42 -3.60 -3.18 13.73
CA CYS A 42 -2.56 -4.12 14.17
C CYS A 42 -1.84 -3.66 15.45
N VAL A 43 -1.49 -2.38 15.55
CA VAL A 43 -0.84 -1.81 16.76
C VAL A 43 -1.77 -1.88 17.97
N SER A 44 -3.07 -1.63 17.79
CA SER A 44 -4.04 -1.72 18.88
C SER A 44 -4.13 -3.14 19.46
N ARG A 45 -3.94 -4.16 18.62
CA ARG A 45 -3.98 -5.58 19.01
C ARG A 45 -2.74 -6.06 19.77
N VAL A 46 -1.61 -5.37 19.67
CA VAL A 46 -0.38 -5.77 20.41
C VAL A 46 -0.60 -5.75 21.92
N GLY A 47 -1.44 -4.85 22.43
CA GLY A 47 -1.76 -4.76 23.86
C GLY A 47 -2.90 -5.68 24.32
N TYR A 48 -3.76 -6.13 23.39
CA TYR A 48 -4.94 -6.96 23.69
C TYR A 48 -5.28 -7.89 22.50
N PRO A 49 -4.56 -9.02 22.34
CA PRO A 49 -4.70 -9.89 21.17
C PRO A 49 -5.97 -10.78 21.19
N ARG A 50 -6.83 -10.63 22.20
CA ARG A 50 -8.02 -11.48 22.38
C ARG A 50 -9.20 -11.12 21.49
N ASP A 51 -9.23 -9.90 20.95
CA ASP A 51 -10.23 -9.52 19.95
C ASP A 51 -9.74 -9.87 18.54
N SER A 52 -10.63 -10.49 17.77
CA SER A 52 -10.42 -10.69 16.34
C SER A 52 -10.18 -9.34 15.66
N SER A 53 -9.21 -9.30 14.75
CA SER A 53 -8.93 -8.14 13.90
C SER A 53 -10.21 -7.53 13.34
N ILE A 54 -10.38 -6.21 13.47
CA ILE A 54 -11.54 -5.52 12.85
C ILE A 54 -11.38 -5.53 11.33
N LEU A 55 -10.13 -5.55 10.86
CA LEU A 55 -9.78 -5.61 9.45
C LEU A 55 -9.32 -7.00 9.04
N GLU A 56 -9.79 -7.45 7.87
CA GLU A 56 -9.30 -8.69 7.26
C GLU A 56 -7.82 -8.58 6.89
N VAL A 57 -7.14 -9.72 6.85
CA VAL A 57 -5.75 -9.81 6.40
C VAL A 57 -5.62 -9.26 4.98
N PRO A 58 -4.61 -8.42 4.68
CA PRO A 58 -4.38 -7.90 3.35
C PRO A 58 -4.32 -9.02 2.32
N CYS A 59 -5.14 -8.91 1.26
CA CYS A 59 -5.07 -9.83 0.12
C CYS A 59 -3.63 -9.85 -0.44
N PRO A 60 -3.07 -11.01 -0.81
CA PRO A 60 -1.69 -11.08 -1.32
C PRO A 60 -1.42 -10.23 -2.56
N ASP A 61 -2.47 -9.93 -3.34
CA ASP A 61 -2.41 -9.10 -4.54
C ASP A 61 -2.48 -7.60 -4.26
N ILE A 62 -2.68 -7.20 -3.00
CA ILE A 62 -2.73 -5.79 -2.64
C ILE A 62 -1.36 -5.15 -2.89
N ARG A 63 -1.41 -3.92 -3.40
CA ARG A 63 -0.21 -3.15 -3.74
C ARG A 63 0.43 -2.65 -2.45
N LEU A 64 1.75 -2.77 -2.36
CA LEU A 64 2.50 -2.02 -1.36
C LEU A 64 2.47 -0.52 -1.72
N PRO A 65 2.45 0.37 -0.73
CA PRO A 65 2.61 1.80 -0.96
C PRO A 65 3.89 2.07 -1.75
N SER A 66 3.84 3.08 -2.60
CA SER A 66 5.00 3.60 -3.32
C SER A 66 6.01 4.13 -2.32
N ASP A 67 7.25 4.26 -2.76
CA ASP A 67 8.28 4.90 -1.97
C ASP A 67 7.85 6.33 -1.57
N THR A 68 8.09 6.70 -0.31
CA THR A 68 7.65 7.99 0.22
C THR A 68 8.30 9.16 -0.51
N SER A 69 9.61 9.07 -0.81
CA SER A 69 10.30 10.16 -1.52
C SER A 69 9.82 10.28 -2.97
N ALA A 70 9.60 9.14 -3.64
CA ALA A 70 9.01 9.14 -4.98
C ALA A 70 7.60 9.73 -4.98
N TRP A 71 6.78 9.41 -3.98
CA TRP A 71 5.44 10.00 -3.81
C TRP A 71 5.49 11.52 -3.59
N ASP A 72 6.37 11.99 -2.70
CA ASP A 72 6.51 13.42 -2.39
C ASP A 72 7.00 14.22 -3.60
N GLU A 73 7.77 13.60 -4.49
CA GLU A 73 8.22 14.16 -5.76
C GLU A 73 7.18 14.03 -6.90
N GLY A 74 6.03 13.39 -6.64
CA GLY A 74 4.99 13.13 -7.64
C GLY A 74 5.40 12.12 -8.71
N LEU A 75 6.39 11.28 -8.43
CA LEU A 75 6.90 10.27 -9.34
C LEU A 75 6.01 9.02 -9.32
N MET A 76 5.35 8.78 -10.45
CA MET A 76 4.59 7.55 -10.65
C MET A 76 5.53 6.33 -10.75
N PRO A 77 5.36 5.30 -9.92
CA PRO A 77 6.19 4.10 -9.97
C PRO A 77 6.00 3.37 -11.30
N SER A 78 7.10 2.96 -11.90
CA SER A 78 7.11 2.21 -13.17
C SER A 78 6.55 0.78 -13.02
N LYS A 79 6.51 0.25 -11.79
CA LYS A 79 5.97 -1.07 -11.45
C LYS A 79 5.26 -1.04 -10.11
N ASN A 80 4.16 -1.78 -10.04
CA ASN A 80 3.43 -2.02 -8.79
C ASN A 80 4.14 -3.15 -8.01
N LEU A 81 4.61 -2.85 -6.80
CA LEU A 81 5.10 -3.86 -5.87
C LEU A 81 3.91 -4.47 -5.13
N THR A 82 3.83 -5.79 -5.09
CA THR A 82 2.82 -6.52 -4.31
C THR A 82 3.49 -7.30 -3.19
N ILE A 83 2.69 -7.71 -2.20
CA ILE A 83 3.16 -8.42 -1.01
C ILE A 83 3.97 -9.70 -1.34
N LEU A 84 3.64 -10.37 -2.44
CA LEU A 84 4.23 -11.68 -2.80
C LEU A 84 5.51 -11.60 -3.63
N GLN A 85 5.94 -10.41 -4.08
CA GLN A 85 7.08 -10.31 -4.99
C GLN A 85 8.41 -10.65 -4.28
N PRO A 86 9.26 -11.55 -4.84
CA PRO A 86 10.58 -11.84 -4.31
C PRO A 86 11.45 -10.59 -4.23
N ARG A 87 12.04 -10.35 -3.06
CA ARG A 87 12.81 -9.14 -2.79
C ARG A 87 14.29 -9.38 -3.07
N SER A 88 14.67 -9.29 -4.33
CA SER A 88 16.06 -9.18 -4.72
C SER A 88 16.37 -7.71 -5.03
N ASN A 89 17.05 -7.05 -4.10
CA ASN A 89 17.76 -5.78 -4.30
C ASN A 89 16.92 -4.49 -4.52
N GLN A 90 15.63 -4.47 -4.18
CA GLN A 90 14.85 -3.23 -4.17
C GLN A 90 14.65 -2.76 -2.72
N ASP A 91 15.21 -1.60 -2.40
CA ASP A 91 14.94 -0.91 -1.14
C ASP A 91 13.47 -0.48 -1.14
N LEU A 92 12.67 -1.14 -0.31
CA LEU A 92 11.32 -0.69 -0.04
C LEU A 92 11.41 0.60 0.74
N GLY A 93 10.73 1.62 0.25
CA GLY A 93 10.55 2.86 0.98
C GLY A 93 10.04 2.62 2.41
N PRO A 94 10.26 3.56 3.34
CA PRO A 94 9.92 3.37 4.76
C PRO A 94 8.47 2.97 4.98
N PHE A 95 7.53 3.56 4.24
CA PHE A 95 6.11 3.24 4.34
C PHE A 95 5.81 1.81 3.87
N ALA A 96 6.36 1.41 2.72
CA ALA A 96 6.18 0.07 2.16
C ALA A 96 6.79 -1.02 3.05
N THR A 97 7.94 -0.72 3.66
CA THR A 97 8.59 -1.59 4.65
C THR A 97 7.71 -1.75 5.89
N MET A 98 7.15 -0.65 6.41
CA MET A 98 6.23 -0.70 7.55
C MET A 98 4.97 -1.51 7.22
N ALA A 99 4.37 -1.30 6.05
CA ALA A 99 3.18 -2.02 5.60
C ALA A 99 3.40 -3.54 5.60
N GLU A 100 4.53 -3.97 5.07
CA GLU A 100 4.83 -5.39 5.04
C GLU A 100 5.21 -5.96 6.42
N ALA A 101 5.95 -5.21 7.25
CA ALA A 101 6.22 -5.60 8.62
C ALA A 101 4.92 -5.77 9.43
N THR A 102 3.99 -4.83 9.30
CA THR A 102 2.67 -4.88 9.95
C THR A 102 1.86 -6.09 9.50
N ARG A 103 1.88 -6.44 8.22
CA ARG A 103 1.23 -7.66 7.71
C ARG A 103 1.85 -8.94 8.30
N LEU A 104 3.17 -8.99 8.41
CA LEU A 104 3.82 -10.15 9.05
C LEU A 104 3.42 -10.22 10.53
N LEU A 105 3.38 -9.09 11.22
CA LEU A 105 2.93 -9.00 12.61
C LEU A 105 1.47 -9.45 12.78
N SER A 106 0.56 -9.05 11.90
CA SER A 106 -0.85 -9.44 11.99
C SER A 106 -1.02 -10.96 11.95
N ARG A 107 -0.25 -11.65 11.09
CA ARG A 107 -0.25 -13.12 11.01
C ARG A 107 0.27 -13.78 12.28
N VAL A 108 1.26 -13.17 12.93
CA VAL A 108 1.77 -13.67 14.23
C VAL A 108 0.69 -13.50 15.31
N LEU A 109 0.02 -12.36 15.35
CA LEU A 109 -1.05 -12.09 16.31
C LEU A 109 -2.24 -13.06 16.12
N GLU A 110 -2.64 -13.32 14.87
CA GLU A 110 -3.67 -14.31 14.54
C GLU A 110 -3.29 -15.71 15.01
N HIS A 111 -2.02 -16.11 14.79
CA HIS A 111 -1.53 -17.41 15.23
C HIS A 111 -1.52 -17.56 16.75
N ILE A 112 -1.17 -16.49 17.48
CA ILE A 112 -1.21 -16.49 18.96
C ILE A 112 -2.66 -16.55 19.45
N SER A 113 -3.55 -15.72 18.90
CA SER A 113 -4.97 -15.69 19.27
C SER A 113 -5.66 -17.03 19.02
N ALA A 114 -5.37 -17.69 17.89
CA ALA A 114 -5.91 -19.02 17.59
C ALA A 114 -5.45 -20.11 18.59
N LYS A 115 -4.22 -20.01 19.10
CA LYS A 115 -3.71 -20.93 20.14
C LYS A 115 -4.39 -20.71 21.48
N ASP A 116 -4.55 -19.46 21.90
CA ASP A 116 -5.23 -19.12 23.16
C ASP A 116 -6.66 -19.68 23.18
N VAL A 117 -7.39 -19.58 22.06
CA VAL A 117 -8.74 -20.16 21.94
C VAL A 117 -8.73 -21.69 22.06
N ASN A 118 -7.76 -22.35 21.45
CA ASN A 118 -7.63 -23.82 21.50
C ASN A 118 -7.26 -24.32 22.91
N GLU A 119 -6.45 -23.57 23.67
CA GLU A 119 -6.06 -23.92 25.04
C GLU A 119 -7.19 -23.70 26.06
N GLN A 120 -8.16 -22.80 25.80
CA GLN A 120 -9.34 -22.59 26.66
C GLN A 120 -10.44 -23.64 26.46
N LEU A 121 -10.36 -24.47 25.41
CA LEU A 121 -11.33 -25.52 25.09
C LEU A 121 -10.90 -26.92 25.55
N GLN A 122 -9.73 -27.04 26.21
CA GLN A 122 -9.23 -28.27 26.83
C GLN A 122 -9.36 -28.22 28.35
#